data_AF-A0A846YT28-F1
#
_entry.id   AF-A0A846YT28-F1
#
_cell.length_a   1.000
_cell.length_b   1.000
_cell.length_c   1.000
_cell.angle_alpha   90.00
_cell.angle_beta   90.00
_cell.angle_gamma   90.00
#
_symmetry.space_group_name_H-M   'P 1'
#
loop_
_entity.id
_entity.type
_entity.pdbx_description
1 polymer ?
#
loop_
_entity_poly.entity_id
_entity_poly.type
_entity_poly.pdbx_seq_one_letter_code
_entity_poly.pdbx_strand_id
1 'polypeptide(L)'
;MEQDEFVIKLTADEALVLSDWLEPVQMTDLSRIVDDPAVWAPLHRIAGTLDNALPWIFAPDYAERLAAARRRLLPDDLEESADDQ
;
A
#
# COMPACT_ATOMS: atom_id res chain seq x y z
N MET A 1 21.23 11.00 19.47
CA MET A 1 19.97 11.73 19.17
C MET A 1 18.89 10.68 19.26
N GLU A 2 17.99 10.79 20.22
CA GLU A 2 16.78 9.96 20.26
C GLU A 2 15.98 10.33 19.01
N GLN A 3 15.83 9.37 18.10
CA GLN A 3 15.00 9.54 16.91
C GLN A 3 13.56 9.36 17.40
N ASP A 4 12.71 10.36 17.25
CA ASP A 4 11.29 10.20 17.54
C ASP A 4 10.72 9.07 16.67
N GLU A 5 10.19 8.03 17.30
CA GLU A 5 9.52 6.93 16.60
C GLU A 5 8.04 7.27 16.42
N PHE A 6 7.58 7.22 15.17
CA PHE A 6 6.18 7.46 14.82
C PHE A 6 5.49 6.14 14.49
N VAL A 7 4.37 5.87 15.16
CA VAL A 7 3.55 4.68 14.90
C VAL A 7 2.40 5.05 13.96
N ILE A 8 2.42 4.47 12.76
CA ILE A 8 1.31 4.55 11.80
C ILE A 8 0.41 3.33 12.01
N LYS A 9 -0.88 3.58 12.28
CA LYS A 9 -1.89 2.52 12.36
C LYS A 9 -2.63 2.46 11.04
N LEU A 10 -2.63 1.28 10.43
CA LEU A 10 -3.40 0.98 9.23
C LEU A 10 -4.52 0.00 9.58
N THR A 11 -5.68 0.20 8.98
CA THR A 11 -6.73 -0.82 8.93
C THR A 11 -6.27 -2.01 8.08
N ALA A 12 -6.96 -3.14 8.20
CA ALA A 12 -6.65 -4.31 7.39
C ALA A 12 -6.77 -4.04 5.89
N ASP A 13 -7.74 -3.21 5.47
CA ASP A 13 -7.94 -2.86 4.07
C ASP A 13 -6.82 -1.93 3.55
N GLU A 14 -6.43 -0.93 4.34
CA GLU A 14 -5.31 -0.02 3.98
C GLU A 14 -3.99 -0.78 3.90
N ALA A 15 -3.73 -1.65 4.88
CA ALA A 15 -2.52 -2.47 4.89
C ALA A 15 -2.45 -3.39 3.67
N LEU A 16 -3.59 -3.99 3.29
CA LEU A 16 -3.68 -4.87 2.12
C LEU A 16 -3.42 -4.12 0.81
N VAL A 17 -4.09 -2.98 0.61
CA VAL A 17 -3.93 -2.19 -0.63
C VAL A 17 -2.52 -1.59 -0.73
N LEU A 18 -1.96 -1.12 0.39
CA LEU A 18 -0.61 -0.56 0.42
C LEU A 18 0.45 -1.65 0.16
N SER A 19 0.30 -2.83 0.75
CA SER A 19 1.19 -3.98 0.53
C SER A 19 1.19 -4.41 -0.94
N ASP A 20 0.01 -4.50 -1.55
CA ASP A 20 -0.16 -4.86 -2.95
C ASP A 20 0.50 -3.85 -3.90
N TRP A 21 0.37 -2.56 -3.62
CA TRP A 21 1.01 -1.51 -4.41
C TRP A 21 2.54 -1.50 -4.24
N LEU A 22 3.04 -1.84 -3.06
CA LEU A 22 4.47 -1.88 -2.77
C LEU A 22 5.20 -3.06 -3.45
N GLU A 23 4.51 -4.16 -3.72
CA GLU A 23 5.10 -5.36 -4.34
C GLU A 23 5.79 -5.06 -5.70
N PRO A 24 5.12 -4.45 -6.70
CA PRO A 24 5.76 -4.10 -7.97
C PRO A 24 6.79 -2.97 -7.81
N VAL A 25 6.61 -2.09 -6.82
CA VAL A 25 7.55 -0.99 -6.51
C VAL A 25 8.89 -1.56 -6.01
N GLN A 26 8.87 -2.62 -5.21
CA GLN A 26 10.09 -3.30 -4.73
C GLN A 26 10.80 -4.08 -5.85
N MET A 27 10.07 -4.61 -6.82
CA MET A 27 10.64 -5.33 -7.98
C MET A 27 11.17 -4.39 -9.07
N THR A 28 10.73 -3.13 -9.06
CA THR A 28 11.09 -2.12 -10.06
C THR A 28 12.21 -1.22 -9.52
N ASP A 29 12.92 -0.56 -10.44
CA ASP A 29 13.84 0.51 -10.08
C ASP A 29 13.06 1.67 -9.42
N LEU A 30 13.13 1.73 -8.08
CA LEU A 30 12.48 2.72 -7.22
C LEU A 30 12.76 4.17 -7.64
N SER A 31 13.91 4.43 -8.27
CA SER A 31 14.27 5.75 -8.77
C SER A 31 13.34 6.26 -9.87
N ARG A 32 12.54 5.38 -10.49
CA ARG A 32 11.53 5.76 -11.50
C ARG A 32 10.18 6.15 -10.91
N ILE A 33 9.97 5.87 -9.63
CA ILE A 33 8.70 6.06 -8.93
C ILE A 33 8.86 7.11 -7.82
N VAL A 34 10.04 7.14 -7.19
CA VAL A 34 10.37 8.04 -6.09
C VAL A 34 11.73 8.67 -6.37
N ASP A 35 11.72 9.96 -6.70
CA ASP A 35 12.92 10.74 -7.07
C ASP A 35 13.87 10.98 -5.89
N ASP A 36 13.38 10.90 -4.65
CA ASP A 36 14.16 11.15 -3.43
C ASP A 36 14.69 9.83 -2.81
N PRO A 37 16.02 9.58 -2.83
CA PRO A 37 16.62 8.40 -2.23
C PRO A 37 16.41 8.29 -0.71
N ALA A 38 16.16 9.41 -0.01
CA ALA A 38 15.91 9.40 1.42
C ALA A 38 14.61 8.66 1.79
N VAL A 39 13.67 8.57 0.84
CA VAL A 39 12.39 7.89 1.00
C VAL A 39 12.50 6.37 0.80
N TRP A 40 13.52 5.90 0.08
CA TRP A 40 13.66 4.48 -0.26
C TRP A 40 13.84 3.60 0.99
N ALA A 41 14.67 4.01 1.94
CA ALA A 41 14.93 3.24 3.16
C ALA A 41 13.68 3.13 4.06
N PRO A 42 12.93 4.22 4.35
CA PRO A 42 11.62 4.13 5.00
C PRO A 42 10.62 3.26 4.24
N LEU A 43 10.56 3.37 2.91
CA LEU A 43 9.60 2.61 2.11
C LEU A 43 9.88 1.10 2.18
N HIS A 44 11.15 0.69 2.05
CA HIS A 44 11.55 -0.70 2.24
C HIS A 44 11.24 -1.22 3.65
N ARG A 45 11.39 -0.38 4.69
CA ARG A 45 11.02 -0.76 6.06
C ARG A 45 9.52 -0.99 6.19
N ILE A 46 8.70 -0.12 5.61
CA ILE A 46 7.24 -0.26 5.61
C ILE A 46 6.84 -1.53 4.86
N ALA A 47 7.37 -1.72 3.65
CA ALA A 47 7.10 -2.90 2.83
C ALA A 47 7.47 -4.20 3.57
N GLY A 48 8.69 -4.29 4.11
CA GLY A 48 9.13 -5.46 4.89
C GLY A 48 8.31 -5.68 6.17
N THR A 49 7.80 -4.62 6.79
CA THR A 49 6.91 -4.73 7.95
C THR A 49 5.55 -5.30 7.56
N LEU A 50 4.99 -4.83 6.44
CA LEU A 50 3.71 -5.30 5.90
C LEU A 50 3.82 -6.75 5.43
N ASP A 51 4.85 -7.12 4.67
CA ASP A 51 5.09 -8.50 4.21
C ASP A 51 5.15 -9.50 5.37
N ASN A 52 5.74 -9.12 6.50
CA ASN A 52 5.80 -9.97 7.69
C ASN A 52 4.48 -10.02 8.47
N ALA A 53 3.74 -8.90 8.52
CA ALA A 53 2.50 -8.80 9.27
C ALA A 53 1.30 -9.42 8.54
N LEU A 54 1.38 -9.55 7.21
CA LEU A 54 0.28 -9.93 6.33
C LEU A 54 0.56 -11.27 5.63
N PRO A 55 0.17 -12.42 6.22
CA PRO A 55 0.27 -13.72 5.55
C PRO A 55 -0.76 -13.89 4.40
N TRP A 56 -1.44 -12.81 3.98
CA TRP A 56 -2.56 -12.84 3.05
C TRP A 56 -2.17 -13.11 1.60
N ILE A 57 -0.90 -12.91 1.23
CA ILE A 57 -0.40 -13.18 -0.14
C ILE A 57 -0.61 -14.65 -0.54
N PHE A 58 -0.70 -15.55 0.44
CA PHE A 58 -0.96 -16.98 0.21
C PHE A 58 -2.46 -17.35 0.26
N ALA A 59 -3.34 -16.39 0.51
CA ALA A 59 -4.76 -16.65 0.58
C ALA A 59 -5.33 -16.86 -0.85
N PRO A 60 -6.08 -17.94 -1.10
CA PRO A 60 -6.64 -18.22 -2.43
C PRO A 60 -7.65 -17.15 -2.89
N ASP A 61 -8.19 -16.38 -1.96
CA ASP A 61 -9.12 -15.27 -2.16
C ASP A 61 -8.45 -13.89 -2.06
N TYR A 62 -7.12 -13.80 -2.16
CA TYR A 62 -6.36 -12.55 -2.08
C TYR A 62 -6.89 -11.47 -3.04
N ALA A 63 -7.11 -11.83 -4.31
CA ALA A 63 -7.58 -10.89 -5.33
C ALA A 63 -8.98 -10.32 -5.03
N GLU A 64 -9.90 -11.15 -4.50
CA GLU A 64 -11.24 -10.72 -4.13
C GLU A 64 -11.20 -9.78 -2.91
N ARG A 65 -10.38 -10.10 -1.92
CA ARG A 65 -10.17 -9.25 -0.73
C ARG A 65 -9.58 -7.91 -1.10
N LEU A 66 -8.57 -7.89 -1.98
CA LEU A 66 -7.95 -6.67 -2.47
C LEU A 66 -8.98 -5.79 -3.19
N ALA A 67 -9.77 -6.36 -4.09
CA ALA A 67 -10.82 -5.62 -4.79
C ALA A 67 -11.86 -5.04 -3.82
N ALA A 68 -12.31 -5.83 -2.84
CA ALA A 68 -13.24 -5.38 -1.81
C ALA A 68 -12.64 -4.31 -0.89
N ALA A 69 -11.35 -4.41 -0.55
CA ALA A 69 -10.63 -3.41 0.23
C ALA A 69 -10.52 -2.09 -0.54
N ARG A 70 -10.09 -2.13 -1.80
CA ARG A 70 -10.04 -0.93 -2.66
C ARG A 70 -11.40 -0.25 -2.74
N ARG A 71 -12.48 -1.00 -2.99
CA ARG A 71 -13.84 -0.44 -3.04
C ARG A 71 -14.27 0.22 -1.73
N ARG A 72 -13.85 -0.29 -0.57
CA ARG A 72 -14.16 0.29 0.74
C ARG A 72 -13.35 1.55 1.05
N LEU A 73 -12.17 1.69 0.42
CA LEU A 73 -11.27 2.83 0.61
C LEU A 73 -11.49 3.96 -0.40
N LEU A 74 -12.13 3.68 -1.55
CA LEU A 74 -12.52 4.73 -2.46
C LEU A 74 -13.56 5.63 -1.78
N PRO A 75 -13.36 6.96 -1.75
CA PRO A 75 -14.41 7.88 -1.32
C PRO A 75 -15.59 7.84 -2.31
N ASP A 76 -16.82 7.96 -1.79
CA ASP A 76 -18.06 7.95 -2.59
C ASP A 76 -18.03 8.98 -3.75
N ASP A 77 -17.28 10.07 -3.61
CA ASP A 77 -17.22 11.20 -4.57
C ASP A 77 -16.46 10.92 -5.88
N LEU A 78 -15.85 9.73 -6.07
CA LEU A 78 -15.17 9.38 -7.33
C LEU A 78 -16.05 8.61 -8.33
N GLU A 79 -17.28 8.24 -7.96
CA GLU A 79 -18.22 7.62 -8.89
C GLU A 79 -18.91 8.65 -9.82
N GLU A 80 -18.87 9.95 -9.49
CA GLU A 80 -19.62 10.98 -10.23
C GLU A 80 -18.86 11.58 -11.44
N SER A 81 -17.56 11.30 -11.60
CA SER A 81 -16.75 11.84 -12.73
C SER A 81 -16.70 10.93 -13.96
N ALA A 82 -17.49 9.85 -14.01
CA ALA A 82 -17.59 8.96 -15.18
C ALA A 82 -18.73 9.32 -16.15
N ASP A 83 -19.53 10.35 -15.83
CA ASP A 83 -20.59 10.88 -16.68
C ASP A 83 -20.36 12.38 -16.95
N ASP A 84 -19.37 12.72 -17.79
CA ASP A 84 -19.42 13.97 -18.57
C ASP A 84 -18.84 13.76 -19.98
N GLN A 85 -19.77 13.34 -20.85
CA GLN A 85 -19.96 13.64 -22.29
C GLN A 85 -18.87 13.33 -23.34
#